data_AF-A0A6M8UI30-F1
#
_entry.id   AF-A0A6M8UI30-F1
#
_cell.length_a   1.000
_cell.length_b   1.000
_cell.length_c   1.000
_cell.angle_alpha   90.00
_cell.angle_beta   90.00
_cell.angle_gamma   90.00
#
_symmetry.space_group_name_H-M   'P 1'
#
loop_
_entity.id
_entity.type
_entity.pdbx_description
1 polymer ?
#
loop_
_entity_poly.entity_id
_entity_poly.type
_entity_poly.pdbx_seq_one_letter_code
_entity_poly.pdbx_strand_id
1 'polypeptide(L)'
;MDVDEDRLLLSGFSYEELQLMKYNAACYDETLGEVVQLLANRFRALILVYSGCLLVFLSLLLFSVRETIIGGGISLFIAVVIVFFMQPPVLSYKAWRYWRANRR
;
A
#
# COMPACT_ATOMS: atom_id res chain seq x y z
N MET A 1 -4.02 -5.54 18.60
CA MET A 1 -5.47 -5.32 18.42
C MET A 1 -6.11 -6.68 18.36
N ASP A 2 -7.21 -6.88 19.07
CA ASP A 2 -8.04 -8.07 18.85
C ASP A 2 -8.77 -7.89 17.51
N VAL A 3 -8.27 -8.57 16.48
CA VAL A 3 -8.78 -8.47 15.11
C VAL A 3 -9.57 -9.73 14.82
N ASP A 4 -10.88 -9.58 14.74
CA ASP A 4 -11.82 -10.66 14.47
C ASP A 4 -12.20 -10.69 12.98
N GLU A 5 -12.46 -11.89 12.44
CA GLU A 5 -12.88 -12.08 11.05
C GLU A 5 -14.18 -11.35 10.73
N ASP A 6 -15.14 -11.36 11.64
CA ASP A 6 -16.45 -10.74 11.41
C ASP A 6 -16.30 -9.22 11.25
N ARG A 7 -15.37 -8.63 11.99
CA ARG A 7 -15.05 -7.19 11.87
C ARG A 7 -14.35 -6.86 10.56
N LEU A 8 -13.49 -7.75 10.07
CA LEU A 8 -12.83 -7.57 8.78
C LEU A 8 -13.82 -7.71 7.62
N LEU A 9 -14.73 -8.70 7.67
CA LEU A 9 -15.82 -8.84 6.69
C LEU A 9 -16.69 -7.57 6.65
N LEU A 10 -17.12 -7.07 7.82
CA LEU A 10 -17.90 -5.83 7.93
C LEU A 10 -17.15 -4.60 7.37
N SER A 11 -15.82 -4.61 7.40
CA SER A 11 -15.00 -3.52 6.87
C SER A 11 -14.82 -3.55 5.34
N GLY A 12 -15.28 -4.62 4.66
CA GLY A 12 -15.24 -4.77 3.21
C GLY A 12 -14.15 -5.71 2.68
N PHE A 13 -13.59 -6.59 3.53
CA PHE A 13 -12.80 -7.73 3.07
C PHE A 13 -13.72 -8.83 2.53
N SER A 14 -13.28 -9.48 1.45
CA SER A 14 -13.91 -10.68 0.92
C SER A 14 -13.51 -11.90 1.76
N TYR A 15 -14.35 -12.93 1.74
CA TYR A 15 -14.03 -14.21 2.37
C TYR A 15 -12.74 -14.84 1.81
N GLU A 16 -12.53 -14.76 0.49
CA GLU A 16 -11.29 -15.25 -0.14
C GLU A 16 -10.04 -14.52 0.33
N GLU A 17 -10.14 -13.19 0.51
CA GLU A 17 -9.05 -12.35 1.02
C GLU A 17 -8.68 -12.76 2.46
N LEU A 18 -9.68 -13.08 3.28
CA LEU A 18 -9.49 -13.54 4.66
C LEU A 18 -8.86 -14.92 4.74
N GLN A 19 -9.33 -15.87 3.91
CA GLN A 19 -8.74 -17.20 3.84
C GLN A 19 -7.27 -17.14 3.41
N LEU A 20 -6.92 -16.27 2.44
CA LEU A 20 -5.54 -16.04 2.03
C LEU A 20 -4.69 -15.48 3.19
N MET A 21 -5.21 -14.50 3.94
CA MET A 21 -4.51 -13.94 5.09
C MET A 21 -4.32 -14.97 6.19
N LYS A 22 -5.35 -15.76 6.50
CA LYS A 22 -5.27 -16.85 7.49
C LYS A 22 -4.27 -17.93 7.11
N TYR A 23 -4.26 -18.33 5.84
CA TYR A 23 -3.31 -19.31 5.34
C TYR A 23 -1.86 -18.80 5.50
N ASN A 24 -1.61 -17.55 5.12
CA ASN A 24 -0.31 -16.93 5.32
C ASN A 24 0.04 -16.82 6.81
N ALA A 25 -0.89 -16.36 7.64
CA ALA A 25 -0.73 -16.24 9.09
C ALA A 25 -0.31 -17.58 9.72
N ALA A 26 -1.03 -18.66 9.41
CA ALA A 26 -0.73 -20.02 9.88
C ALA A 26 0.64 -20.54 9.39
N CYS A 27 1.09 -20.14 8.20
CA CYS A 27 2.39 -20.54 7.66
C CYS A 27 3.56 -19.85 8.37
N TYR A 28 3.35 -18.65 8.93
CA TYR A 28 4.37 -17.85 9.59
C TYR A 28 4.21 -17.80 11.13
N ASP A 29 3.26 -18.57 11.69
CA ASP A 29 2.86 -18.53 13.11
C ASP A 29 2.46 -17.11 13.57
N GLU A 30 1.97 -16.30 12.63
CA GLU A 30 1.52 -14.93 12.89
C GLU A 30 0.01 -14.93 13.17
N THR A 31 -0.46 -13.93 13.90
CA THR A 31 -1.88 -13.68 14.08
C THR A 31 -2.49 -12.93 12.89
N LEU A 32 -3.80 -13.06 12.69
CA LEU A 32 -4.52 -12.31 11.65
C LEU A 32 -4.33 -10.80 11.79
N GLY A 33 -4.27 -10.31 13.03
CA GLY A 33 -4.01 -8.90 13.33
C GLY A 33 -2.60 -8.45 12.92
N GLU A 34 -1.58 -9.29 13.10
CA GLU A 34 -0.21 -9.00 12.67
C GLU A 34 -0.10 -8.93 11.14
N VAL A 35 -0.74 -9.86 10.43
CA VAL A 35 -0.79 -9.84 8.96
C VAL A 35 -1.47 -8.57 8.45
N VAL A 36 -2.61 -8.18 9.04
CA VAL A 36 -3.31 -6.93 8.69
C VAL A 36 -2.44 -5.70 8.98
N GLN A 37 -1.74 -5.68 10.11
CA GLN A 37 -0.85 -4.58 10.47
C GLN A 37 0.38 -4.49 9.55
N LEU A 38 0.98 -5.63 9.20
CA LEU A 38 2.08 -5.70 8.24
C LEU A 38 1.63 -5.16 6.89
N LEU A 39 0.44 -5.55 6.44
CA LEU A 39 -0.11 -5.10 5.17
C LEU A 39 -0.44 -3.59 5.19
N ALA A 40 -0.98 -3.08 6.29
CA ALA A 40 -1.19 -1.65 6.50
C ALA A 40 0.13 -0.85 6.49
N ASN A 41 1.19 -1.39 7.10
CA ASN A 41 2.51 -0.77 7.10
C ASN A 41 3.15 -0.77 5.71
N ARG A 42 3.01 -1.87 4.95
CA ARG A 42 3.46 -1.93 3.54
C ARG A 42 2.76 -0.88 2.69
N PHE A 43 1.46 -0.66 2.90
CA PHE A 43 0.72 0.40 2.23
C PHE A 43 1.21 1.80 2.59
N ARG A 44 1.52 2.04 3.87
CA ARG A 44 2.06 3.32 4.33
C ARG A 44 3.44 3.61 3.72
N ALA A 45 4.31 2.60 3.65
CA ALA A 45 5.61 2.72 2.99
C ALA A 45 5.46 3.06 1.50
N LEU A 46 4.51 2.42 0.81
CA LEU A 46 4.17 2.74 -0.58
C LEU A 46 3.78 4.20 -0.77
N ILE A 47 2.87 4.72 0.07
CA ILE A 47 2.46 6.13 0.01
C ILE A 47 3.65 7.06 0.22
N LEU A 48 4.55 6.71 1.16
CA LEU A 48 5.74 7.51 1.43
C LEU A 48 6.66 7.57 0.20
N VAL A 49 6.93 6.42 -0.43
CA VAL A 49 7.74 6.32 -1.65
C VAL A 49 7.10 7.12 -2.78
N TYR A 50 5.79 6.93 -3.00
CA TYR A 50 5.05 7.66 -4.02
C TYR A 50 5.10 9.18 -3.79
N SER A 51 4.91 9.62 -2.53
CA SER A 51 5.03 11.03 -2.16
C SER A 51 6.44 11.59 -2.41
N GLY A 52 7.48 10.79 -2.14
CA GLY A 52 8.86 11.15 -2.44
C GLY A 52 9.11 11.30 -3.94
N CYS A 53 8.66 10.33 -4.74
CA CYS A 53 8.72 10.41 -6.20
C CYS A 53 7.98 11.66 -6.72
N LEU A 54 6.78 11.94 -6.20
CA LEU A 54 5.99 13.10 -6.60
C LEU A 54 6.70 14.42 -6.23
N LEU A 55 7.36 14.49 -5.08
CA LEU A 55 8.20 15.64 -4.71
C LEU A 55 9.37 15.85 -5.67
N VAL A 56 10.06 14.77 -6.07
CA VAL A 56 11.15 14.83 -7.07
C VAL A 56 10.58 15.29 -8.41
N PHE A 57 9.43 14.77 -8.82
CA PHE A 57 8.74 15.19 -10.04
C PHE A 57 8.43 16.68 -10.04
N LEU A 58 7.82 17.19 -8.97
CA LEU A 58 7.48 18.60 -8.82
C LEU A 58 8.74 19.47 -8.84
N SER A 59 9.83 19.01 -8.22
CA SER A 59 11.12 19.70 -8.24
C SER A 59 11.67 19.78 -9.66
N LEU A 60 11.60 18.69 -10.43
CA LEU A 60 11.98 18.69 -11.85
C LEU A 60 11.11 19.66 -12.67
N LEU A 61 9.81 19.73 -12.41
CA LEU A 61 8.93 20.68 -13.11
C LEU A 61 9.25 22.15 -12.80
N LEU A 62 9.62 22.45 -11.55
CA LEU A 62 9.88 23.83 -11.12
C LEU A 62 11.26 24.34 -11.52
N PHE A 63 12.28 23.48 -11.54
CA PHE A 63 13.69 23.88 -11.72
C PHE A 63 14.30 23.50 -13.09
N SER A 64 13.63 22.68 -13.90
CA SER A 64 14.23 22.14 -15.12
C SER A 64 13.93 22.95 -16.40
N VAL A 65 14.85 22.90 -17.34
CA VAL A 65 14.71 23.48 -18.70
C VAL A 65 13.81 22.55 -19.53
N ARG A 66 13.01 23.10 -20.44
CA ARG A 66 11.95 22.40 -21.22
C ARG A 66 12.33 21.02 -21.76
N GLU A 67 13.59 20.81 -22.14
CA GLU A 67 14.05 19.57 -22.77
C GLU A 67 14.25 18.41 -21.78
N THR A 68 14.62 18.69 -20.53
CA THR A 68 14.87 17.65 -19.51
C THR A 68 13.59 17.21 -18.79
N ILE A 69 12.53 18.03 -18.86
CA ILE A 69 11.21 17.75 -18.25
C ILE A 69 10.56 16.51 -18.87
N ILE A 70 10.65 16.36 -20.19
CA ILE A 70 9.94 15.29 -20.92
C ILE A 70 10.55 13.92 -20.58
N GLY A 71 11.88 13.78 -20.66
CA GLY A 71 12.56 12.52 -20.35
C GLY A 71 12.55 12.14 -18.86
N GLY A 72 12.77 13.12 -17.97
CA GLY A 72 12.74 12.92 -16.53
C GLY A 72 11.33 12.56 -16.02
N GLY A 73 10.29 13.18 -16.59
CA GLY A 73 8.92 12.89 -16.21
C GLY A 73 8.43 11.52 -16.65
N ILE A 74 8.73 11.12 -17.89
CA ILE A 74 8.31 9.82 -18.44
C ILE A 74 8.97 8.66 -17.68
N SER A 75 10.27 8.76 -17.40
CA SER A 75 11.00 7.71 -16.66
C SER A 75 10.48 7.54 -15.23
N LEU A 76 10.18 8.63 -14.54
CA LEU A 76 9.60 8.60 -13.21
C LEU A 76 8.17 8.02 -13.21
N PHE A 77 7.36 8.38 -14.20
CA PHE A 77 6.01 7.83 -14.35
C PHE A 77 6.04 6.30 -14.54
N ILE A 78 6.95 5.80 -15.38
CA ILE A 78 7.14 4.35 -15.59
C ILE A 78 7.56 3.66 -14.28
N ALA A 79 8.50 4.24 -13.53
CA ALA A 79 8.94 3.68 -12.25
C ALA A 79 7.77 3.56 -11.24
N VAL A 80 6.93 4.59 -11.15
CA VAL A 80 5.72 4.59 -10.32
C VAL A 80 4.75 3.48 -10.71
N VAL A 81 4.48 3.30 -12.01
CA VAL A 81 3.57 2.27 -12.51
C VAL A 81 4.10 0.87 -12.18
N ILE A 82 5.40 0.63 -12.37
CA ILE A 82 6.03 -0.66 -12.04
C ILE A 82 5.90 -0.96 -10.54
N VAL A 83 6.19 0.02 -9.67
CA VAL A 83 6.06 -0.14 -8.22
C VAL A 83 4.61 -0.40 -7.81
N PHE A 84 3.64 0.23 -8.47
CA PHE A 84 2.22 0.03 -8.19
C PHE A 84 1.75 -1.38 -8.54
N PHE A 85 2.25 -1.98 -9.63
CA PHE A 85 1.88 -3.32 -10.05
C PHE A 85 2.54 -4.45 -9.22
N MET A 86 3.68 -4.18 -8.60
CA MET A 86 4.43 -5.19 -7.82
C MET A 86 3.77 -5.56 -6.48
N GLN A 87 2.89 -4.71 -5.93
CA GLN A 87 2.23 -4.98 -4.64
C GLN A 87 0.72 -5.07 -4.81
N PRO A 88 0.00 -5.92 -4.03
CA PRO A 88 -1.46 -5.95 -4.01
C PRO A 88 -1.97 -4.68 -3.34
N PRO A 89 -2.24 -3.60 -4.10
CA PRO A 89 -2.39 -2.27 -3.53
C PRO A 89 -3.76 -2.14 -2.88
N VAL A 90 -4.75 -2.82 -3.45
CA VAL A 90 -6.14 -2.87 -2.99
C VAL A 90 -6.24 -3.54 -1.62
N LEU A 91 -5.60 -4.71 -1.46
CA LEU A 91 -5.61 -5.44 -0.19
C LEU A 91 -4.93 -4.64 0.92
N SER A 92 -3.79 -4.03 0.57
CA SER A 92 -3.02 -3.21 1.51
C SER A 92 -3.71 -1.90 1.89
N TYR A 93 -4.44 -1.30 0.95
CA TYR A 93 -5.32 -0.16 1.21
C TYR A 93 -6.46 -0.51 2.17
N LYS A 94 -7.15 -1.64 1.95
CA LYS A 94 -8.23 -2.11 2.84
C LYS A 94 -7.72 -2.32 4.27
N ALA A 95 -6.55 -2.96 4.41
CA ALA A 95 -5.92 -3.19 5.71
C ALA A 95 -5.54 -1.88 6.41
N TRP A 96 -4.96 -0.93 5.67
CA TRP A 96 -4.65 0.39 6.22
C TRP A 96 -5.91 1.18 6.63
N ARG A 97 -6.98 1.12 5.83
CA ARG A 97 -8.26 1.78 6.14
C ARG A 97 -8.88 1.21 7.41
N TYR A 98 -8.92 -0.12 7.54
CA TYR A 98 -9.38 -0.81 8.74
C TYR A 98 -8.53 -0.41 9.95
N TRP A 99 -7.20 -0.47 9.81
CA TRP A 99 -6.28 -0.12 10.88
C TRP A 99 -6.43 1.34 11.34
N ARG A 100 -6.61 2.30 10.41
CA ARG A 100 -6.89 3.69 10.77
C ARG A 100 -8.21 3.87 11.52
N ALA A 101 -9.25 3.15 11.12
CA ALA A 101 -10.57 3.25 11.75
C ALA A 101 -10.57 2.67 13.18
N ASN A 102 -9.79 1.60 13.41
CA ASN A 102 -9.70 0.91 14.69
C ASN A 102 -8.56 1.39 15.60
N ARG A 103 -7.80 2.45 15.23
CA ARG A 103 -6.62 2.94 15.98
C ARG A 103 -6.95 3.66 17.31
N ARG A 104 -8.13 3.44 17.89
CA ARG A 104 -8.54 4.00 19.19
C ARG A 104 -8.46 2.93 20.27
#